data_AF-A0A7S2RGJ3-F1
#
_entry.id   AF-A0A7S2RGJ3-F1
#
_cell.length_a   1.000
_cell.length_b   1.000
_cell.length_c   1.000
_cell.angle_alpha   90.00
_cell.angle_beta   90.00
_cell.angle_gamma   90.00
#
_symmetry.space_group_name_H-M   'P 1'
#
loop_
_entity.id
_entity.type
_entity.pdbx_description
1 polymer ?
#
loop_
_entity_poly.entity_id
_entity_poly.type
_entity_poly.pdbx_seq_one_letter_code
_entity_poly.pdbx_strand_id
1 'polypeptide(L)'
;VRSAHDSTTDILVYQQRAHGFLPKAPIKREKVNETIAPIWMKRFPASDFVDSAAFYSSDGSISIHSSSDELGATPFDIAQKLVDIEGLFKKEVHISDMHLINDQLHELKGDLLCVTKSGASIISSLGMINLLLLGHSMGQRTDPNAVLTKWHNLRDHTYDVINSMENRNEGVSPHRKKSLLSRMMTV
;
A
#
# COMPACT_ATOMS: atom_id res chain seq x y z
N VAL A 1 -8.10 4.94 23.27
CA VAL A 1 -7.03 4.48 24.19
C VAL A 1 -7.67 3.56 25.22
N ARG A 2 -7.26 2.28 25.34
CA ARG A 2 -7.84 1.34 26.32
C ARG A 2 -7.04 1.41 27.63
N SER A 3 -7.70 1.65 28.77
CA SER A 3 -7.14 1.67 30.13
C SER A 3 -6.26 0.43 30.42
N ALA A 4 -5.17 0.55 31.18
CA ALA A 4 -4.31 -0.58 31.54
C ALA A 4 -5.03 -1.67 32.38
N HIS A 5 -6.17 -1.34 32.98
CA HIS A 5 -7.04 -2.26 33.71
C HIS A 5 -8.41 -2.34 33.04
N ASP A 6 -8.54 -3.26 32.06
CA ASP A 6 -9.87 -3.64 31.58
C ASP A 6 -10.49 -4.55 32.65
N SER A 7 -11.69 -4.20 33.13
CA SER A 7 -12.41 -5.08 34.06
C SER A 7 -12.85 -6.36 33.34
N THR A 8 -13.14 -7.43 34.09
CA THR A 8 -13.69 -8.67 33.52
C THR A 8 -14.96 -8.38 32.69
N THR A 9 -15.77 -7.42 33.14
CA THR A 9 -16.95 -6.94 32.42
C THR A 9 -16.60 -6.31 31.08
N ASP A 10 -15.57 -5.46 31.01
CA ASP A 10 -15.12 -4.83 29.74
C ASP A 10 -14.59 -5.86 28.75
N ILE A 11 -13.88 -6.88 29.24
CA ILE A 11 -13.38 -7.98 28.41
C ILE A 11 -14.56 -8.77 27.83
N LEU A 12 -15.57 -9.08 28.64
CA LEU A 12 -16.77 -9.79 28.18
C LEU A 12 -17.57 -8.99 27.14
N VAL A 13 -17.79 -7.69 27.38
CA VAL A 13 -18.47 -6.82 26.41
C VAL A 13 -17.66 -6.72 25.11
N TYR A 14 -16.33 -6.64 25.19
CA TYR A 14 -15.47 -6.65 24.02
C TYR A 14 -15.55 -7.99 23.26
N GLN A 15 -15.50 -9.13 23.96
CA GLN A 15 -15.62 -10.45 23.36
C GLN A 15 -16.99 -10.71 22.73
N GLN A 16 -18.06 -10.07 23.22
CA GLN A 16 -19.38 -10.13 22.58
C GLN A 16 -19.41 -9.36 21.25
N ARG A 17 -18.64 -8.27 21.13
CA ARG A 17 -18.62 -7.41 19.93
C ARG A 17 -17.52 -7.76 18.94
N ALA A 18 -16.46 -8.43 19.40
CA ALA A 18 -15.28 -8.75 18.62
C ALA A 18 -15.12 -10.27 18.45
N HIS A 19 -14.45 -10.69 17.39
CA HIS A 19 -14.25 -12.11 17.08
C HIS A 19 -13.16 -12.79 17.93
N GLY A 20 -12.58 -12.08 18.90
CA GLY A 20 -11.56 -12.59 19.81
C GLY A 20 -11.02 -11.51 20.74
N PHE A 21 -10.23 -11.92 21.72
CA PHE A 21 -9.52 -11.04 22.64
C PHE A 21 -8.03 -11.32 22.54
N LEU A 22 -7.23 -10.28 22.34
CA LEU A 22 -5.78 -10.35 22.42
C LEU A 22 -5.32 -9.68 23.72
N PRO A 23 -4.47 -10.33 24.52
CA PRO A 23 -3.93 -9.71 25.72
C PRO A 23 -3.10 -8.49 25.35
N LYS A 24 -3.15 -7.46 26.20
CA LYS A 24 -2.31 -6.25 26.03
C LYS A 24 -0.83 -6.51 26.33
N ALA A 25 -0.53 -7.63 26.99
CA ALA A 25 0.83 -8.06 27.25
C ALA A 25 1.52 -8.47 25.94
N PRO A 26 2.84 -8.20 25.79
CA PRO A 26 3.61 -8.68 24.66
C PRO A 26 3.47 -10.20 24.48
N ILE A 27 3.10 -10.62 23.26
CA ILE A 27 3.03 -12.04 22.91
C ILE A 27 4.43 -12.47 22.46
N LYS A 28 4.94 -13.56 23.04
CA LYS A 28 6.22 -14.14 22.64
C LYS A 28 6.14 -14.64 21.19
N ARG A 29 7.21 -14.51 20.42
CA ARG A 29 7.25 -14.86 18.99
C ARG A 29 6.76 -16.30 18.73
N GLU A 30 7.14 -17.24 19.59
CA GLU A 30 6.79 -18.65 19.46
C GLU A 30 5.29 -18.91 19.71
N LYS A 31 4.63 -18.00 20.43
CA LYS A 31 3.22 -18.11 20.83
C LYS A 31 2.26 -17.30 19.95
N VAL A 32 2.77 -16.58 18.97
CA VAL A 32 1.94 -15.76 18.06
C VAL A 32 0.95 -16.63 17.30
N ASN A 33 1.41 -17.71 16.66
CA ASN A 33 0.53 -18.59 15.89
C ASN A 33 -0.52 -19.26 16.78
N GLU A 34 -0.12 -19.75 17.96
CA GLU A 34 -1.05 -20.35 18.93
C GLU A 34 -2.13 -19.37 19.41
N THR A 35 -1.80 -18.08 19.50
CA THR A 35 -2.72 -17.04 19.98
C THR A 35 -3.64 -16.52 18.86
N ILE A 36 -3.11 -16.33 17.65
CA ILE A 36 -3.83 -15.70 16.55
C ILE A 36 -4.66 -16.71 15.75
N ALA A 37 -4.14 -17.92 15.51
CA ALA A 37 -4.80 -18.89 14.62
C ALA A 37 -6.24 -19.24 15.05
N PRO A 38 -6.56 -19.46 16.35
CA PRO A 38 -7.93 -19.74 16.76
C PRO A 38 -8.90 -18.58 16.46
N ILE A 39 -8.43 -17.34 16.63
CA ILE A 39 -9.23 -16.13 16.34
C ILE A 39 -9.47 -16.01 14.84
N TRP A 40 -8.45 -16.29 14.03
CA TRP A 40 -8.54 -16.28 12.57
C TRP A 40 -9.54 -17.32 12.05
N MET A 41 -9.39 -18.59 12.47
CA MET A 41 -10.26 -19.68 12.02
C MET A 41 -11.72 -19.51 12.46
N LYS A 42 -11.95 -18.87 13.62
CA LYS A 42 -13.30 -18.52 14.08
C LYS A 42 -13.93 -17.41 13.24
N ARG A 43 -13.13 -16.47 12.73
CA ARG A 43 -13.60 -15.33 11.92
C ARG A 43 -13.77 -15.70 10.45
N PHE A 44 -12.89 -16.55 9.93
CA PHE A 44 -12.83 -16.96 8.53
C PHE A 44 -12.79 -18.49 8.47
N PRO A 45 -13.93 -19.17 8.65
CA PRO A 45 -13.97 -20.62 8.61
C PRO A 45 -13.60 -21.10 7.20
N ALA A 46 -12.83 -22.19 7.13
CA ALA A 46 -12.34 -22.74 5.86
C ALA A 46 -13.47 -23.10 4.88
N SER A 47 -14.69 -23.35 5.39
CA SER A 47 -15.89 -23.60 4.60
C SER A 47 -16.25 -22.45 3.64
N ASP A 48 -15.98 -21.21 4.04
CA ASP A 48 -16.33 -20.02 3.25
C ASP A 48 -15.42 -19.86 2.02
N PHE A 49 -14.33 -20.62 1.96
CA PHE A 49 -13.38 -20.62 0.86
C PHE A 49 -13.60 -21.79 -0.13
N VAL A 50 -14.54 -22.70 0.15
CA VAL A 50 -14.77 -23.92 -0.65
C VAL A 50 -15.53 -23.63 -1.96
N ASP A 51 -16.39 -22.60 -2.00
CA ASP A 51 -17.15 -22.27 -3.21
C ASP A 51 -16.32 -21.65 -4.34
N SER A 52 -15.09 -21.18 -4.05
CA SER A 52 -14.17 -20.72 -5.11
C SER A 52 -13.28 -21.83 -5.67
N ALA A 53 -13.20 -22.99 -5.00
CA ALA A 53 -12.32 -24.10 -5.39
C ALA A 53 -13.05 -25.22 -6.16
N ALA A 54 -14.38 -25.21 -6.19
CA ALA A 54 -15.19 -26.26 -6.82
C ALA A 54 -15.11 -26.32 -8.37
N PHE A 55 -14.41 -25.39 -9.03
CA PHE A 55 -14.23 -25.41 -10.49
C PHE A 55 -13.03 -26.23 -10.98
N TYR A 56 -12.22 -26.82 -10.09
CA TYR A 56 -11.03 -27.57 -10.50
C TYR A 56 -11.03 -28.98 -9.91
N SER A 57 -11.97 -29.81 -10.35
CA SER A 57 -11.78 -31.26 -10.34
C SER A 57 -11.79 -31.75 -11.78
N SER A 58 -10.64 -31.65 -12.43
CA SER A 58 -10.22 -32.61 -13.44
C SER A 58 -8.72 -32.82 -13.33
N ASP A 59 -8.37 -34.08 -13.20
CA ASP A 59 -7.05 -34.68 -13.14
C ASP A 59 -6.04 -34.04 -14.11
N GLY A 60 -4.84 -33.81 -13.60
CA GLY A 60 -3.77 -33.09 -14.25
C GLY A 60 -2.97 -32.33 -13.21
N SER A 61 -1.82 -32.89 -12.84
CA SER A 61 -0.82 -32.30 -11.96
C SER A 61 -0.36 -30.93 -12.48
N ILE A 62 -1.13 -29.88 -12.20
CA ILE A 62 -0.67 -28.51 -12.31
C ILE A 62 -0.04 -28.23 -10.95
N SER A 63 1.29 -28.28 -10.93
CA SER A 63 2.06 -27.55 -9.94
C SER A 63 1.52 -26.12 -9.97
N ILE A 64 0.64 -25.81 -9.01
CA ILE A 64 0.30 -24.45 -8.67
C ILE A 64 1.61 -23.91 -8.11
N HIS A 65 2.47 -23.42 -9.02
CA HIS A 65 3.32 -22.29 -8.72
C HIS A 65 2.35 -21.20 -8.29
N SER A 66 2.00 -21.25 -7.00
CA SER A 66 1.50 -20.12 -6.27
C SER A 66 2.62 -19.12 -6.42
N SER A 67 2.51 -18.22 -7.40
CA SER A 67 3.35 -17.04 -7.51
C SER A 67 3.06 -16.21 -6.27
N SER A 68 3.70 -16.62 -5.18
CA SER A 68 3.74 -16.00 -3.86
C SER A 68 4.38 -14.60 -3.91
N ASP A 69 4.50 -14.01 -5.08
CA ASP A 69 5.27 -12.81 -5.40
C ASP A 69 4.37 -11.64 -5.85
N GLU A 70 3.05 -11.83 -5.93
CA GLU A 70 2.09 -10.83 -6.43
C GLU A 70 1.13 -10.34 -5.32
N LEU A 71 1.66 -10.09 -4.12
CA LEU A 71 0.90 -9.47 -3.01
C LEU A 71 1.26 -7.98 -2.79
N GLY A 72 2.16 -7.42 -3.59
CA GLY A 72 2.57 -6.02 -3.52
C GLY A 72 2.11 -5.23 -4.73
N ALA A 73 2.03 -3.91 -4.60
CA ALA A 73 1.87 -3.02 -5.76
C ALA A 73 2.98 -3.32 -6.79
N THR A 74 2.64 -3.25 -8.08
CA THR A 74 3.64 -3.37 -9.15
C THR A 74 4.20 -1.99 -9.48
N PRO A 75 5.38 -1.90 -10.12
CA PRO A 75 5.88 -0.62 -10.64
C PRO A 75 4.88 0.07 -11.59
N PHE A 76 4.08 -0.71 -12.31
CA PHE A 76 3.00 -0.21 -13.16
C PHE A 76 1.87 0.43 -12.34
N ASP A 77 1.45 -0.19 -11.24
CA ASP A 77 0.41 0.36 -10.36
C ASP A 77 0.85 1.69 -9.75
N ILE A 78 2.12 1.81 -9.34
CA ILE A 78 2.67 3.08 -8.85
C ILE A 78 2.65 4.13 -9.98
N ALA A 79 3.10 3.76 -11.18
CA ALA A 79 3.11 4.68 -12.33
C ALA A 79 1.72 5.19 -12.67
N GLN A 80 0.70 4.32 -12.61
CA GLN A 80 -0.70 4.72 -12.82
C GLN A 80 -1.18 5.65 -11.71
N LYS A 81 -0.86 5.35 -10.45
CA LYS A 81 -1.24 6.19 -9.31
C LYS A 81 -0.65 7.60 -9.37
N LEU A 82 0.58 7.75 -9.88
CA LEU A 82 1.18 9.05 -10.15
C LEU A 82 0.38 9.86 -11.19
N VAL A 83 -0.14 9.20 -12.23
CA VAL A 83 -1.02 9.84 -13.23
C VAL A 83 -2.35 10.26 -12.60
N ASP A 84 -2.91 9.44 -11.73
CA ASP A 84 -4.19 9.73 -11.09
C ASP A 84 -4.08 10.96 -10.17
N ILE A 85 -3.01 11.04 -9.38
CA ILE A 85 -2.73 12.21 -8.52
C ILE A 85 -2.45 13.46 -9.36
N GLU A 86 -1.70 13.34 -10.46
CA GLU A 86 -1.50 14.44 -11.42
C GLU A 86 -2.84 14.96 -11.95
N GLY A 87 -3.79 14.06 -12.23
CA GLY A 87 -5.15 14.41 -12.62
C GLY A 87 -5.89 15.24 -11.55
N LEU A 88 -5.64 15.01 -10.27
CA LEU A 88 -6.19 15.83 -9.17
C LEU A 88 -5.55 17.22 -9.13
N PHE A 89 -4.24 17.32 -9.36
CA PHE A 89 -3.56 18.62 -9.45
C PHE A 89 -4.05 19.45 -10.63
N LYS A 90 -4.24 18.84 -11.81
CA LYS A 90 -4.80 19.51 -13.01
C LYS A 90 -6.23 20.01 -12.81
N LYS A 91 -7.02 19.33 -11.98
CA LYS A 91 -8.38 19.75 -11.59
C LYS A 91 -8.39 20.77 -10.45
N GLU A 92 -7.22 21.26 -10.03
CA GLU A 92 -7.05 22.22 -8.93
C GLU A 92 -7.64 21.75 -7.59
N VAL A 93 -7.75 20.43 -7.39
CA VAL A 93 -8.29 19.84 -6.16
C VAL A 93 -7.46 20.22 -4.93
N HIS A 94 -6.16 20.48 -5.10
CA HIS A 94 -5.28 20.97 -4.03
C HIS A 94 -5.69 22.34 -3.45
N ILE A 95 -6.50 23.12 -4.17
CA ILE A 95 -7.00 24.43 -3.70
C ILE A 95 -8.27 24.26 -2.86
N SER A 96 -9.14 23.34 -3.25
CA SER A 96 -10.48 23.16 -2.67
C SER A 96 -10.56 22.03 -1.65
N ASP A 97 -9.87 20.91 -1.91
CA ASP A 97 -9.92 19.69 -1.11
C ASP A 97 -8.56 18.96 -1.11
N MET A 98 -7.60 19.58 -0.43
CA MET A 98 -6.25 19.01 -0.26
C MET A 98 -6.26 17.67 0.50
N HIS A 99 -7.31 17.38 1.28
CA HIS A 99 -7.40 16.12 2.02
C HIS A 99 -7.45 14.91 1.08
N LEU A 100 -8.17 15.02 -0.04
CA LEU A 100 -8.21 13.96 -1.05
C LEU A 100 -6.82 13.66 -1.63
N ILE A 101 -6.02 14.69 -1.89
CA ILE A 101 -4.65 14.52 -2.36
C ILE A 101 -3.76 13.90 -1.28
N ASN A 102 -3.94 14.30 -0.02
CA ASN A 102 -3.20 13.71 1.11
C ASN A 102 -3.50 12.22 1.26
N ASP A 103 -4.75 11.80 1.10
CA ASP A 103 -5.14 10.40 1.15
C ASP A 103 -4.45 9.61 0.03
N GLN A 104 -4.47 10.13 -1.20
CA GLN A 104 -3.77 9.50 -2.33
C GLN A 104 -2.25 9.43 -2.13
N LEU A 105 -1.64 10.47 -1.56
CA LEU A 105 -0.21 10.48 -1.20
C LEU A 105 0.11 9.47 -0.09
N HIS A 106 -0.81 9.25 0.86
CA HIS A 106 -0.67 8.26 1.91
C HIS A 106 -0.71 6.84 1.37
N GLU A 107 -1.62 6.56 0.45
CA GLU A 107 -1.65 5.26 -0.20
C GLU A 107 -0.40 5.04 -1.07
N LEU A 108 0.02 6.05 -1.85
CA LEU A 108 1.26 5.98 -2.64
C LEU A 108 2.49 5.67 -1.77
N LYS A 109 2.55 6.28 -0.57
CA LYS A 109 3.59 5.99 0.41
C LYS A 109 3.60 4.51 0.82
N GLY A 110 2.42 3.93 1.04
CA GLY A 110 2.25 2.51 1.32
C GLY A 110 2.73 1.64 0.16
N ASP A 111 2.29 1.97 -1.05
CA ASP A 111 2.66 1.24 -2.26
C ASP A 111 4.19 1.22 -2.45
N LEU A 112 4.86 2.36 -2.31
CA LEU A 112 6.33 2.46 -2.40
C LEU A 112 7.05 1.59 -1.37
N LEU A 113 6.51 1.45 -0.16
CA LEU A 113 7.07 0.58 0.88
C LEU A 113 6.90 -0.92 0.55
N CYS A 114 5.87 -1.28 -0.22
CA CYS A 114 5.60 -2.65 -0.62
C CYS A 114 6.44 -3.09 -1.82
N VAL A 115 6.69 -2.22 -2.80
CA VAL A 115 7.37 -2.59 -4.06
C VAL A 115 8.88 -2.66 -3.92
N THR A 116 9.46 -1.93 -2.94
CA THR A 116 10.89 -1.62 -2.98
C THR A 116 11.70 -2.23 -1.83
N LYS A 117 12.78 -2.94 -2.16
CA LYS A 117 13.81 -3.31 -1.20
C LYS A 117 14.56 -2.02 -0.82
N SER A 118 14.45 -1.62 0.45
CA SER A 118 14.98 -0.40 1.06
C SER A 118 16.25 0.16 0.38
N GLY A 119 16.10 1.26 -0.35
CA GLY A 119 17.19 1.99 -1.00
C GLY A 119 17.12 3.50 -0.71
N ALA A 120 18.26 4.19 -0.77
CA ALA A 120 18.37 5.62 -0.47
C ALA A 120 17.43 6.50 -1.31
N SER A 121 17.14 6.11 -2.56
CA SER A 121 16.24 6.84 -3.45
C SER A 121 14.77 6.78 -3.01
N ILE A 122 14.33 5.67 -2.41
CA ILE A 122 12.97 5.53 -1.85
C ILE A 122 12.83 6.37 -0.59
N ILE A 123 13.85 6.38 0.27
CA ILE A 123 13.87 7.23 1.47
C ILE A 123 13.68 8.70 1.08
N SER A 124 14.27 9.13 -0.04
CA SER A 124 14.05 10.46 -0.60
C SER A 124 12.58 10.70 -1.02
N SER A 125 11.97 9.76 -1.77
CA SER A 125 10.54 9.84 -2.15
C SER A 125 9.63 9.94 -0.92
N LEU A 126 9.87 9.10 0.10
CA LEU A 126 9.11 9.09 1.35
C LEU A 126 9.28 10.40 2.12
N GLY A 127 10.49 10.98 2.13
CA GLY A 127 10.76 12.29 2.70
C GLY A 127 9.97 13.41 2.01
N MET A 128 9.96 13.42 0.67
CA MET A 128 9.20 14.37 -0.13
C MET A 128 7.68 14.25 0.11
N ILE A 129 7.15 13.02 0.20
CA ILE A 129 5.74 12.78 0.55
C ILE A 129 5.43 13.35 1.95
N ASN A 130 6.28 13.07 2.95
CA ASN A 130 6.05 13.59 4.30
C ASN A 130 6.08 15.13 4.34
N LEU A 131 6.95 15.78 3.56
CA LEU A 131 6.98 17.25 3.48
C LEU A 131 5.71 17.85 2.85
N LEU A 132 5.15 17.17 1.84
CA LEU A 132 3.88 17.56 1.24
C LEU A 132 2.72 17.42 2.25
N LEU A 133 2.66 16.30 2.96
CA LEU A 133 1.61 16.02 3.96
C LEU A 133 1.70 16.95 5.17
N LEU A 134 2.91 17.24 5.66
CA LEU A 134 3.13 18.09 6.83
C LEU A 134 2.77 19.55 6.58
N GLY A 135 3.05 20.06 5.36
CA GLY A 135 2.79 21.45 4.99
C GLY A 135 1.34 21.88 5.20
N HIS A 136 0.39 20.95 5.06
CA HIS A 136 -1.04 21.20 5.25
C HIS A 136 -1.53 20.86 6.68
N SER A 137 -0.94 19.85 7.32
CA SER A 137 -1.37 19.39 8.66
C SER A 137 -1.18 20.44 9.77
N MET A 138 -0.27 21.39 9.59
CA MET A 138 0.06 22.43 10.58
C MET A 138 -0.77 23.72 10.44
N GLY A 139 -1.83 23.72 9.62
CA GLY A 139 -2.68 24.91 9.40
C GLY A 139 -1.97 26.08 8.72
N GLN A 140 -0.77 25.84 8.19
CA GLN A 140 -0.03 26.83 7.41
C GLN A 140 -0.69 26.92 6.02
N ARG A 141 -1.10 28.13 5.61
CA ARG A 141 -1.50 28.39 4.22
C ARG A 141 -0.25 28.21 3.34
N THR A 142 -0.02 26.99 2.89
CA THR A 142 0.97 26.72 1.85
C THR A 142 0.47 27.32 0.54
N ASP A 143 1.32 28.10 -0.11
CA ASP A 143 1.08 28.62 -1.47
C ASP A 143 0.74 27.45 -2.41
N PRO A 144 -0.43 27.45 -3.08
CA PRO A 144 -0.83 26.39 -4.01
C PRO A 144 0.24 26.06 -5.05
N ASN A 145 0.96 27.09 -5.55
CA ASN A 145 2.02 26.91 -6.55
C ASN A 145 3.24 26.19 -5.97
N ALA A 146 3.56 26.45 -4.70
CA ALA A 146 4.63 25.76 -3.99
C ALA A 146 4.29 24.27 -3.76
N VAL A 147 3.02 23.94 -3.50
CA VAL A 147 2.57 22.54 -3.40
C VAL A 147 2.70 21.84 -4.74
N LEU A 148 2.28 22.50 -5.83
CA LEU A 148 2.36 21.95 -7.18
C LEU A 148 3.81 21.70 -7.63
N THR A 149 4.73 22.61 -7.30
CA THR A 149 6.17 22.43 -7.58
C THR A 149 6.75 21.25 -6.81
N LYS A 150 6.40 21.10 -5.52
CA LYS A 150 6.81 19.96 -4.70
C LYS A 150 6.24 18.65 -5.24
N TRP A 151 5.01 18.65 -5.72
CA TRP A 151 4.39 17.50 -6.37
C TRP A 151 5.15 17.08 -7.63
N HIS A 152 5.47 18.01 -8.54
CA HIS A 152 6.23 17.69 -9.74
C HIS A 152 7.60 17.07 -9.40
N ASN A 153 8.33 17.63 -8.44
CA ASN A 153 9.60 17.09 -8.00
C ASN A 153 9.47 15.66 -7.44
N LEU A 154 8.44 15.40 -6.63
CA LEU A 154 8.16 14.06 -6.11
C LEU A 154 7.83 13.08 -7.24
N ARG A 155 6.95 13.48 -8.16
CA ARG A 155 6.50 12.67 -9.28
C ARG A 155 7.68 12.26 -10.15
N ASP A 156 8.47 13.22 -10.60
CA ASP A 156 9.59 12.99 -11.50
C ASP A 156 10.64 12.09 -10.85
N HIS A 157 11.00 12.37 -9.59
CA HIS A 157 11.92 11.51 -8.83
C HIS A 157 11.37 10.10 -8.64
N THR A 158 10.07 9.94 -8.39
CA THR A 158 9.46 8.62 -8.19
C THR A 158 9.43 7.82 -9.50
N TYR A 159 9.18 8.46 -10.64
CA TYR A 159 9.33 7.83 -11.95
C TYR A 159 10.75 7.36 -12.22
N ASP A 160 11.75 8.18 -11.89
CA ASP A 160 13.16 7.78 -12.04
C ASP A 160 13.49 6.55 -11.19
N VAL A 161 12.96 6.48 -9.97
CA VAL A 161 13.11 5.30 -9.11
C VAL A 161 12.50 4.07 -9.77
N ILE A 162 11.25 4.15 -10.24
CA ILE A 162 10.54 3.03 -10.88
C ILE A 162 11.27 2.57 -12.15
N ASN A 163 11.66 3.49 -13.03
CA ASN A 163 12.39 3.18 -14.25
C ASN A 163 13.76 2.54 -13.94
N SER A 164 14.45 3.00 -12.89
CA SER A 164 15.72 2.39 -12.46
C SER A 164 15.56 0.96 -11.93
N MET A 165 14.37 0.60 -11.44
CA MET A 165 14.06 -0.75 -10.98
C MET A 165 13.74 -1.68 -12.14
N GLU A 166 12.96 -1.21 -13.11
CA GLU A 166 12.65 -1.97 -14.33
C GLU A 166 13.95 -2.35 -15.08
N ASN A 167 14.85 -1.37 -15.27
CA ASN A 167 16.15 -1.60 -15.91
C ASN A 167 17.08 -2.58 -15.16
N ARG A 168 16.90 -2.79 -13.85
CA ARG A 168 17.68 -3.80 -13.08
C ARG A 168 17.10 -5.20 -13.20
N ASN A 169 15.79 -5.32 -13.41
CA ASN A 169 15.11 -6.61 -13.62
C ASN A 169 15.25 -7.10 -15.07
N GLU A 170 15.47 -6.20 -16.04
CA GLU A 170 15.69 -6.52 -17.46
C GLU A 170 17.05 -7.17 -17.79
N GLY A 171 17.90 -7.45 -16.80
CA GLY A 171 19.05 -8.36 -16.97
C GLY A 171 18.66 -9.81 -17.28
N VAL A 172 17.35 -10.13 -17.25
CA VAL A 172 16.79 -11.46 -17.55
C VAL A 172 15.60 -11.31 -18.52
N SER A 173 15.87 -11.51 -19.82
CA SER A 173 14.90 -11.72 -20.93
C SER A 173 14.38 -10.50 -21.73
N PRO A 174 14.59 -10.45 -23.07
CA PRO A 174 14.41 -9.25 -23.90
C PRO A 174 13.06 -9.15 -24.62
N HIS A 175 11.93 -9.46 -23.98
CA HIS A 175 10.61 -9.50 -24.65
C HIS A 175 9.50 -8.68 -23.97
N ARG A 176 9.74 -7.40 -23.65
CA ARG A 176 8.63 -6.44 -23.49
C ARG A 176 9.02 -4.97 -23.66
N LYS A 177 9.73 -4.64 -24.74
CA LYS A 177 10.03 -3.25 -25.10
C LYS A 177 8.78 -2.52 -25.61
N LYS A 178 7.92 -2.04 -24.71
CA LYS A 178 6.97 -0.96 -24.99
C LYS A 178 7.01 0.03 -23.81
N SER A 179 7.94 0.97 -23.96
CA SER A 179 8.22 2.07 -23.05
C SER A 179 6.97 2.89 -22.69
N LEU A 180 6.76 3.07 -21.38
CA LEU A 180 5.74 3.94 -20.79
C LEU A 180 5.90 5.42 -21.23
N LEU A 181 7.09 5.84 -21.70
CA LEU A 181 7.31 7.17 -22.26
C LEU A 181 6.50 7.42 -23.54
N SER A 182 6.16 6.37 -24.30
CA SER A 182 5.40 6.54 -25.54
C SER A 182 3.94 6.95 -25.32
N ARG A 183 3.43 6.90 -24.09
CA ARG A 183 2.02 7.21 -23.77
C ARG A 183 1.83 8.57 -23.10
N MET A 184 2.90 9.25 -22.69
CA MET A 184 2.85 10.62 -22.14
C MET A 184 3.04 11.72 -23.18
N MET A 185 3.55 11.41 -24.38
CA MET A 185 3.63 12.41 -25.46
C MET A 185 2.29 12.61 -26.21
N THR A 186 1.15 12.17 -25.67
CA THR A 186 -0.16 12.29 -26.33
C THR A 186 -1.30 12.70 -25.40
N VAL A 187 -1.03 13.29 -24.23
CA VAL A 187 -2.08 13.90 -23.38
C VAL A 187 -1.67 15.25 -22.83
#